data_AF-A0A936GZW4-F1
#
_entry.id   AF-A0A936GZW4-F1
#
_cell.length_a   1.000
_cell.length_b   1.000
_cell.length_c   1.000
_cell.angle_alpha   90.00
_cell.angle_beta   90.00
_cell.angle_gamma   90.00
#
_symmetry.space_group_name_H-M   'P 1'
#
loop_
_entity.id
_entity.type
_entity.pdbx_description
1 polymer ?
#
loop_
_entity_poly.entity_id
_entity_poly.type
_entity_poly.pdbx_seq_one_letter_code
_entity_poly.pdbx_strand_id
1 'polypeptide(L)'
;MKKIFSFQKIRPVFYFAILMLAINISVFSQSYDNTVFLVKPHDKSNSLMINRQGKIVKEFESHAQIRIVENGKASTLSMLYGSNYTSHDFNTGALAVNTNNEWALYDITGKRLTTIDKKYSYLGSATGGLFPATKLNESNPKKFTSVFLNAAGAEVFGGKKLWNASVFNGNHAIARKKMTTGHGSF
;
A
#
# COMPACT_ATOMS: atom_id res chain seq x y z
N MET A 1 -31.80 -55.29 32.35
CA MET A 1 -30.48 -54.63 32.50
C MET A 1 -30.31 -53.58 31.40
N LYS A 2 -30.43 -52.28 31.73
CA LYS A 2 -30.25 -51.16 30.78
C LYS A 2 -28.79 -50.67 30.83
N LYS A 3 -28.06 -50.76 29.72
CA LYS A 3 -26.75 -50.11 29.56
C LYS A 3 -26.95 -48.64 29.18
N ILE A 4 -26.70 -47.73 30.13
CA ILE A 4 -26.60 -46.30 29.88
C ILE A 4 -25.17 -46.04 29.39
N PHE A 5 -25.00 -45.81 28.09
CA PHE A 5 -23.71 -45.43 27.52
C PHE A 5 -23.40 -43.97 27.83
N SER A 6 -22.21 -43.77 28.40
CA SER A 6 -21.64 -42.50 28.85
C SER A 6 -21.47 -41.48 27.71
N PHE A 7 -22.33 -40.45 27.71
CA PHE A 7 -22.29 -39.31 26.78
C PHE A 7 -21.37 -38.17 27.24
N GLN A 8 -20.65 -38.31 28.35
CA GLN A 8 -19.89 -37.20 28.95
C GLN A 8 -18.48 -36.97 28.37
N LYS A 9 -17.85 -37.97 27.73
CA LYS A 9 -16.45 -37.85 27.27
C LYS A 9 -16.26 -37.31 25.85
N ILE A 10 -17.31 -37.20 25.04
CA ILE A 10 -17.22 -36.81 23.62
C ILE A 10 -17.33 -35.29 23.42
N ARG A 11 -17.98 -34.59 24.35
CA ARG A 11 -18.21 -33.14 24.29
C ARG A 11 -16.92 -32.30 24.17
N PRO A 12 -15.85 -32.49 24.97
CA PRO A 12 -14.68 -31.60 24.92
C PRO A 12 -13.89 -31.74 23.61
N VAL A 13 -13.82 -32.94 23.03
CA VAL A 13 -13.13 -33.17 21.74
C VAL A 13 -13.84 -32.47 20.59
N PHE A 14 -15.17 -32.48 20.60
CA PHE A 14 -15.98 -31.83 19.58
C PHE A 14 -15.87 -30.29 19.66
N TYR A 15 -15.89 -29.72 20.88
CA TYR A 15 -15.67 -28.27 21.06
C TYR A 15 -14.25 -27.85 20.66
N PHE A 16 -13.24 -28.68 20.93
CA PHE A 16 -11.87 -28.40 20.53
C PHE A 16 -11.70 -28.44 19.00
N ALA A 17 -12.34 -29.39 18.32
CA ALA A 17 -12.34 -29.47 16.86
C ALA A 17 -13.05 -28.27 16.22
N ILE A 18 -14.20 -27.83 16.76
CA ILE A 18 -14.92 -26.64 16.29
C ILE A 18 -14.09 -25.37 16.53
N LEU A 19 -13.44 -25.25 17.69
CA LEU A 19 -12.56 -24.12 18.00
C LEU A 19 -11.36 -24.07 17.04
N MET A 20 -10.72 -25.20 16.78
CA MET A 20 -9.61 -25.28 15.82
C MET A 20 -10.07 -24.98 14.38
N LEU A 21 -11.27 -25.39 14.00
CA LEU A 21 -11.85 -25.06 12.69
C LEU A 21 -12.14 -23.56 12.59
N ALA A 22 -12.70 -22.94 13.64
CA ALA A 22 -12.94 -21.50 13.69
C ALA A 22 -11.64 -20.69 13.63
N ILE A 23 -10.59 -21.11 14.35
CA ILE A 23 -9.27 -20.49 14.31
C ILE A 23 -8.70 -20.57 12.89
N ASN A 24 -8.71 -21.76 12.25
CA ASN A 24 -8.20 -21.91 10.89
C ASN A 24 -8.97 -21.03 9.89
N ILE A 25 -10.30 -20.97 9.95
CA ILE A 25 -11.11 -20.11 9.06
C ILE A 25 -10.76 -18.63 9.27
N SER A 26 -10.56 -18.19 10.52
CA SER A 26 -10.16 -16.81 10.81
C SER A 26 -8.73 -16.45 10.37
N VAL A 27 -7.81 -17.42 10.35
CA VAL A 27 -6.44 -17.20 9.85
C VAL A 27 -6.42 -17.12 8.32
N PHE A 28 -7.24 -17.91 7.62
CA PHE A 28 -7.34 -17.86 6.15
C PHE A 28 -8.10 -16.63 5.62
N SER A 29 -9.01 -16.00 6.39
CA SER A 29 -9.69 -14.77 5.94
C SER A 29 -8.76 -13.55 5.91
N GLN A 30 -7.78 -13.47 6.82
CA GLN A 30 -6.91 -12.31 6.97
C GLN A 30 -6.08 -11.99 5.72
N SER A 31 -5.72 -13.00 4.92
CA SER A 31 -4.87 -12.82 3.74
C SER A 31 -5.54 -12.02 2.60
N TYR A 32 -6.88 -11.91 2.60
CA TYR A 32 -7.63 -11.15 1.58
C TYR A 32 -8.32 -9.90 2.16
N ASP A 33 -8.16 -9.61 3.45
CA ASP A 33 -8.82 -8.46 4.11
C ASP A 33 -8.08 -7.13 3.87
N ASN A 34 -6.90 -7.16 3.24
CA ASN A 34 -6.04 -5.98 3.08
C ASN A 34 -6.30 -5.17 1.79
N THR A 35 -7.44 -5.35 1.12
CA THR A 35 -7.78 -4.64 -0.12
C THR A 35 -8.97 -3.72 0.07
N VAL A 36 -8.92 -2.52 -0.54
CA VAL A 36 -10.06 -1.61 -0.65
C VAL A 36 -10.37 -1.31 -2.10
N PHE A 37 -11.61 -0.92 -2.36
CA PHE A 37 -12.03 -0.35 -3.63
C PHE A 37 -11.97 1.17 -3.55
N LEU A 38 -11.39 1.77 -4.58
CA LEU A 38 -11.37 3.21 -4.78
C LEU A 38 -12.30 3.52 -5.94
N VAL A 39 -13.34 4.29 -5.68
CA VAL A 39 -14.42 4.59 -6.61
C VAL A 39 -14.48 6.10 -6.81
N LYS A 40 -14.57 6.57 -8.05
CA LYS A 40 -14.98 7.95 -8.32
C LYS A 40 -16.36 7.89 -8.98
N PRO A 41 -17.43 8.21 -8.23
CA PRO A 41 -18.75 8.39 -8.83
C PRO A 41 -18.70 9.48 -9.91
N HIS A 42 -19.70 9.55 -10.79
CA HIS A 42 -19.73 10.43 -11.96
C HIS A 42 -19.28 11.89 -11.71
N ASP A 43 -18.84 12.58 -12.77
CA ASP A 43 -18.08 13.83 -12.78
C ASP A 43 -18.36 14.81 -11.63
N LYS A 44 -17.28 15.19 -10.94
CA LYS A 44 -17.17 16.13 -9.79
C LYS A 44 -17.53 15.61 -8.40
N SER A 45 -17.92 14.35 -8.26
CA SER A 45 -18.12 13.77 -6.92
C SER A 45 -16.80 13.43 -6.21
N ASN A 46 -16.88 13.31 -4.88
CA ASN A 46 -15.79 12.86 -4.04
C ASN A 46 -15.36 11.44 -4.41
N SER A 47 -14.05 11.18 -4.36
CA SER A 47 -13.56 9.80 -4.50
C SER A 47 -13.78 9.06 -3.19
N LEU A 48 -14.27 7.83 -3.27
CA LEU A 48 -14.64 7.01 -2.13
C LEU A 48 -13.65 5.86 -1.97
N MET A 49 -13.25 5.61 -0.74
CA MET A 49 -12.56 4.40 -0.32
C MET A 49 -13.56 3.52 0.40
N ILE A 50 -13.78 2.32 -0.16
CA ILE A 50 -14.81 1.39 0.27
C ILE A 50 -14.12 0.09 0.66
N ASN A 51 -14.37 -0.39 1.87
CA ASN A 51 -13.86 -1.68 2.30
C ASN A 51 -14.63 -2.85 1.65
N ARG A 52 -14.18 -4.09 1.85
CA ARG A 52 -14.81 -5.27 1.24
C ARG A 52 -16.24 -5.54 1.73
N GLN A 53 -16.64 -4.98 2.86
CA GLN A 53 -18.01 -5.06 3.37
C GLN A 53 -18.93 -3.98 2.75
N GLY A 54 -18.44 -3.16 1.82
CA GLY A 54 -19.20 -2.09 1.19
C GLY A 54 -19.31 -0.82 2.03
N LYS A 55 -18.63 -0.75 3.18
CA LYS A 55 -18.62 0.44 4.02
C LYS A 55 -17.63 1.47 3.46
N ILE A 56 -18.10 2.71 3.31
CA ILE A 56 -17.23 3.85 3.03
C ILE A 56 -16.35 4.10 4.26
N VAL A 57 -15.05 3.96 4.09
CA VAL A 57 -14.05 4.21 5.15
C VAL A 57 -13.38 5.58 4.99
N LYS A 58 -13.39 6.15 3.78
CA LYS A 58 -12.91 7.51 3.54
C LYS A 58 -13.57 8.14 2.33
N GLU A 59 -13.86 9.43 2.43
CA GLU A 59 -14.13 10.30 1.29
C GLU A 59 -12.94 11.22 1.06
N PHE A 60 -12.55 11.34 -0.20
CA PHE A 60 -11.53 12.28 -0.67
C PHE A 60 -12.19 13.34 -1.54
N GLU A 61 -11.74 14.57 -1.40
CA GLU A 61 -12.22 15.70 -2.19
C GLU A 61 -12.13 15.41 -3.69
N SER A 62 -13.07 15.93 -4.48
CA SER A 62 -13.22 15.60 -5.91
C SER A 62 -11.98 15.91 -6.77
N HIS A 63 -11.11 16.81 -6.32
CA HIS A 63 -9.84 17.19 -6.95
C HIS A 63 -8.62 16.44 -6.38
N ALA A 64 -8.80 15.54 -5.42
CA ALA A 64 -7.71 14.71 -4.90
C ALA A 64 -7.17 13.77 -5.98
N GLN A 65 -5.85 13.68 -6.10
CA GLN A 65 -5.18 12.71 -6.95
C GLN A 65 -4.73 11.53 -6.10
N ILE A 66 -5.37 10.38 -6.28
CA ILE A 66 -4.98 9.14 -5.61
C ILE A 66 -3.87 8.48 -6.45
N ARG A 67 -3.00 7.63 -5.90
CA ARG A 67 -1.99 6.87 -6.67
C ARG A 67 -2.03 5.40 -6.26
N ILE A 68 -2.15 4.49 -7.23
CA ILE A 68 -2.23 3.04 -7.01
C ILE A 68 -1.23 2.35 -7.97
N VAL A 69 -0.74 1.15 -7.63
CA VAL A 69 -0.06 0.28 -8.60
C VAL A 69 -1.07 -0.69 -9.18
N GLU A 70 -1.22 -0.70 -10.51
CA GLU A 70 -1.89 -1.79 -11.21
C GLU A 70 -0.84 -2.63 -11.94
N ASN A 71 -0.72 -3.92 -11.58
CA ASN A 71 0.11 -4.91 -12.29
C ASN A 71 1.58 -4.48 -12.56
N GLY A 72 2.28 -3.97 -11.55
CA GLY A 72 3.72 -3.70 -11.63
C GLY A 72 4.12 -2.52 -12.52
N LYS A 73 3.15 -1.72 -12.99
CA LYS A 73 3.40 -0.41 -13.62
C LYS A 73 2.88 0.68 -12.69
N ALA A 74 3.72 1.67 -12.40
CA ALA A 74 3.33 2.83 -11.60
C ALA A 74 2.29 3.66 -12.37
N SER A 75 1.01 3.43 -12.11
CA SER A 75 -0.07 4.25 -12.65
C SER A 75 -0.25 5.48 -11.75
N THR A 76 -0.02 6.64 -12.34
CA THR A 76 -0.64 7.88 -11.87
C THR A 76 -2.14 7.67 -11.96
N LEU A 77 -2.86 7.65 -10.84
CA LEU A 77 -4.31 7.80 -10.88
C LEU A 77 -4.65 9.27 -11.13
N SER A 78 -4.40 9.71 -12.35
CA SER A 78 -5.54 10.24 -13.09
C SER A 78 -6.32 9.01 -13.53
N MET A 79 -7.65 9.01 -13.44
CA MET A 79 -8.48 7.90 -13.92
C MET A 79 -8.36 7.73 -15.44
N LEU A 80 -7.24 7.20 -15.93
CA LEU A 80 -6.86 7.21 -17.34
C LEU A 80 -7.17 5.90 -18.07
N TYR A 81 -8.01 5.03 -17.52
CA TYR A 81 -8.49 3.85 -18.23
C TYR A 81 -9.99 3.59 -17.98
N GLY A 82 -10.85 4.57 -18.32
CA GLY A 82 -12.27 4.34 -18.62
C GLY A 82 -13.13 3.63 -17.55
N SER A 83 -12.62 3.47 -16.33
CA SER A 83 -13.26 2.72 -15.26
C SER A 83 -13.38 3.63 -14.03
N ASN A 84 -14.61 3.70 -13.50
CA ASN A 84 -14.96 4.55 -12.36
C ASN A 84 -14.49 3.97 -11.02
N TYR A 85 -13.70 2.90 -11.04
CA TYR A 85 -13.23 2.21 -9.87
C TYR A 85 -11.90 1.48 -10.13
N THR A 86 -11.19 1.18 -9.04
CA THR A 86 -9.96 0.40 -9.00
C THR A 86 -9.77 -0.14 -7.58
N SER A 87 -8.75 -0.93 -7.32
CA SER A 87 -8.48 -1.53 -6.00
C SER A 87 -7.05 -1.31 -5.55
N HIS A 88 -6.85 -1.08 -4.26
CA HIS A 88 -5.52 -0.93 -3.65
C HIS A 88 -5.28 -2.04 -2.63
N ASP A 89 -4.14 -2.73 -2.74
CA ASP A 89 -3.69 -3.75 -1.80
C ASP A 89 -2.73 -3.16 -0.77
N PHE A 90 -3.17 -3.07 0.49
CA PHE A 90 -2.38 -2.55 1.61
C PHE A 90 -1.22 -3.46 2.03
N ASN A 91 -1.13 -4.70 1.52
CA ASN A 91 0.08 -5.51 1.66
C ASN A 91 1.29 -4.86 0.96
N THR A 92 1.06 -4.00 -0.04
CA THR A 92 2.12 -3.26 -0.73
C THR A 92 2.57 -2.00 0.01
N GLY A 93 1.72 -1.50 0.91
CA GLY A 93 1.94 -0.30 1.72
C GLY A 93 0.72 0.63 1.76
N ALA A 94 0.88 1.74 2.47
CA ALA A 94 -0.16 2.76 2.62
C ALA A 94 -0.55 3.40 1.29
N LEU A 95 -1.77 3.96 1.24
CA LEU A 95 -2.29 4.64 0.06
C LEU A 95 -1.77 6.09 0.01
N ALA A 96 -1.10 6.45 -1.08
CA ALA A 96 -0.65 7.82 -1.32
C ALA A 96 -1.74 8.65 -2.03
N VAL A 97 -2.10 9.79 -1.45
CA VAL A 97 -3.10 10.71 -1.99
C VAL A 97 -2.53 12.14 -1.97
N ASN A 98 -2.61 12.84 -3.09
CA ASN A 98 -2.32 14.26 -3.18
C ASN A 98 -3.63 15.05 -3.09
N THR A 99 -3.71 15.97 -2.15
CA THR A 99 -4.82 16.92 -2.02
C THR A 99 -4.22 18.30 -1.83
N ASN A 100 -4.65 19.29 -2.62
CA ASN A 100 -4.18 20.68 -2.49
C ASN A 100 -2.64 20.84 -2.46
N ASN A 101 -1.92 20.15 -3.36
CA ASN A 101 -0.45 20.16 -3.44
C ASN A 101 0.28 19.57 -2.22
N GLU A 102 -0.42 18.82 -1.39
CA GLU A 102 0.16 18.10 -0.26
C GLU A 102 -0.08 16.60 -0.41
N TRP A 103 0.99 15.83 -0.28
CA TRP A 103 0.93 14.37 -0.29
C TRP A 103 0.62 13.87 1.12
N ALA A 104 -0.29 12.93 1.26
CA ALA A 104 -0.61 12.27 2.51
C ALA A 104 -0.74 10.76 2.32
N LEU A 105 -0.34 10.00 3.34
CA LEU A 105 -0.47 8.56 3.39
C LEU A 105 -1.67 8.18 4.26
N TYR A 106 -2.47 7.23 3.78
CA TYR A 106 -3.64 6.70 4.48
C TYR A 106 -3.49 5.20 4.71
N ASP A 107 -3.95 4.72 5.86
CA ASP A 107 -4.09 3.28 6.11
C ASP A 107 -5.42 2.72 5.56
N ILE A 108 -5.60 1.41 5.68
CA ILE A 108 -6.79 0.69 5.22
C ILE A 108 -8.11 1.16 5.85
N THR A 109 -8.03 1.77 7.04
CA THR A 109 -9.20 2.30 7.73
C THR A 109 -9.60 3.69 7.23
N GLY A 110 -8.81 4.27 6.31
CA GLY A 110 -9.01 5.64 5.86
C GLY A 110 -8.41 6.70 6.79
N LYS A 111 -7.67 6.28 7.84
CA LYS A 111 -6.99 7.18 8.75
C LYS A 111 -5.71 7.70 8.09
N ARG A 112 -5.47 9.00 8.20
CA ARG A 112 -4.22 9.63 7.74
C ARG A 112 -3.09 9.20 8.67
N LEU A 113 -2.03 8.63 8.11
CA LEU A 113 -0.83 8.21 8.83
C LEU A 113 0.19 9.35 8.92
N THR A 114 0.51 9.97 7.79
CA THR A 114 1.48 11.06 7.72
C THR A 114 1.18 11.99 6.55
N THR A 115 1.59 13.24 6.70
CA THR A 115 1.74 14.18 5.58
C THR A 115 3.19 14.13 5.11
N ILE A 116 3.40 14.26 3.81
CA ILE A 116 4.71 14.27 3.18
C ILE A 116 5.09 15.71 2.85
N ASP A 117 6.36 16.04 3.08
CA ASP A 117 6.93 17.37 2.91
C ASP A 117 6.75 17.92 1.48
N LYS A 118 6.47 19.22 1.36
CA LYS A 118 6.26 19.93 0.07
C LYS A 118 7.47 19.92 -0.85
N LYS A 119 8.67 19.63 -0.32
CA LYS A 119 9.88 19.45 -1.15
C LYS A 119 9.77 18.27 -2.11
N TYR A 120 8.81 17.36 -1.92
CA TYR A 120 8.53 16.27 -2.85
C TYR A 120 7.39 16.64 -3.80
N SER A 121 7.73 16.86 -5.08
CA SER A 121 6.74 17.19 -6.10
C SER A 121 5.92 15.98 -6.56
N TYR A 122 6.45 14.78 -6.38
CA TYR A 122 5.79 13.55 -6.78
C TYR A 122 6.04 12.45 -5.77
N LEU A 123 5.00 11.66 -5.52
CA LEU A 123 5.04 10.43 -4.77
C LEU A 123 4.39 9.33 -5.62
N GLY A 124 5.13 8.26 -5.86
CA GLY A 124 4.61 7.06 -6.50
C GLY A 124 3.98 6.13 -5.48
N SER A 125 3.31 5.11 -6.00
CA SER A 125 2.61 4.11 -5.20
C SER A 125 3.60 3.21 -4.44
N ALA A 126 3.14 2.66 -3.31
CA ALA A 126 3.98 1.85 -2.44
C ALA A 126 4.41 0.52 -3.09
N THR A 127 5.63 0.08 -2.81
CA THR A 127 6.10 -1.28 -3.11
C THR A 127 6.93 -1.78 -1.93
N GLY A 128 6.45 -2.82 -1.24
CA GLY A 128 7.10 -3.33 -0.04
C GLY A 128 7.18 -2.30 1.10
N GLY A 129 6.21 -1.39 1.19
CA GLY A 129 6.16 -0.33 2.21
C GLY A 129 7.01 0.91 1.90
N LEU A 130 7.63 0.99 0.71
CA LEU A 130 8.42 2.13 0.27
C LEU A 130 7.76 2.89 -0.88
N PHE A 131 7.93 4.20 -0.88
CA PHE A 131 7.38 5.12 -1.86
C PHE A 131 8.50 5.77 -2.67
N PRO A 132 8.56 5.59 -4.00
CA PRO A 132 9.46 6.38 -4.82
C PRO A 132 8.98 7.84 -4.83
N ALA A 133 9.88 8.78 -4.59
CA ALA A 133 9.54 10.20 -4.54
C ALA A 133 10.49 11.03 -5.40
N THR A 134 9.97 12.13 -5.95
CA THR A 134 10.77 13.13 -6.66
C THR A 134 10.94 14.34 -5.76
N LYS A 135 12.17 14.56 -5.30
CA LYS A 135 12.57 15.72 -4.53
C LYS A 135 12.97 16.85 -5.47
N LEU A 136 12.37 18.02 -5.30
CA LEU A 136 12.75 19.23 -6.02
C LEU A 136 14.09 19.73 -5.48
N ASN A 137 14.97 20.20 -6.37
CA ASN A 137 16.14 20.95 -5.95
C ASN A 137 15.74 22.40 -5.70
N GLU A 138 15.94 22.88 -4.47
CA GLU A 138 15.57 24.22 -4.03
C GLU A 138 16.25 25.32 -4.86
N SER A 139 17.48 25.10 -5.33
CA SER A 139 18.25 26.07 -6.11
C SER A 139 18.03 25.95 -7.63
N ASN A 140 17.51 24.83 -8.12
CA ASN A 140 17.22 24.64 -9.54
C ASN A 140 16.06 23.64 -9.74
N PRO A 141 14.81 24.12 -9.89
CA PRO A 141 13.63 23.24 -10.00
C PRO A 141 13.62 22.38 -11.28
N LYS A 142 14.50 22.64 -12.27
CA LYS A 142 14.70 21.75 -13.42
C LYS A 142 15.57 20.52 -13.09
N LYS A 143 16.25 20.53 -11.94
CA LYS A 143 16.96 19.38 -11.38
C LYS A 143 16.10 18.75 -10.30
N PHE A 144 15.89 17.44 -10.42
CA PHE A 144 15.18 16.65 -9.43
C PHE A 144 16.00 15.45 -9.01
N THR A 145 15.81 15.03 -7.76
CA THR A 145 16.45 13.81 -7.23
C THR A 145 15.36 12.79 -6.95
N SER A 146 15.50 11.58 -7.48
CA SER A 146 14.63 10.47 -7.10
C SER A 146 15.14 9.84 -5.81
N VAL A 147 14.28 9.72 -4.81
CA VAL A 147 14.56 9.10 -3.51
C VAL A 147 13.49 8.05 -3.19
N PHE A 148 13.67 7.33 -2.07
CA PHE A 148 12.65 6.45 -1.50
C PHE A 148 12.26 6.95 -0.11
N LEU A 149 10.96 6.97 0.18
CA LEU A 149 10.41 7.28 1.49
C LEU A 149 9.81 6.03 2.12
N ASN A 150 9.88 5.92 3.44
CA ASN A 150 9.10 4.92 4.19
C ASN A 150 7.71 5.46 4.57
N ALA A 151 6.89 4.64 5.25
CA ALA A 151 5.54 5.02 5.67
C ALA A 151 5.48 6.20 6.67
N ALA A 152 6.60 6.57 7.30
CA ALA A 152 6.70 7.77 8.13
C ALA A 152 7.11 9.02 7.31
N GLY A 153 7.30 8.89 6.00
CA GLY A 153 7.76 9.97 5.13
C GLY A 153 9.25 10.26 5.21
N ALA A 154 10.04 9.42 5.89
CA ALA A 154 11.48 9.60 6.01
C ALA A 154 12.21 9.03 4.79
N GLU A 155 13.22 9.75 4.29
CA GLU A 155 14.12 9.24 3.25
C GLU A 155 14.90 8.04 3.77
N VAL A 156 14.91 6.96 2.99
CA VAL A 156 15.69 5.76 3.27
C VAL A 156 16.87 5.64 2.29
N PHE A 157 17.82 4.75 2.59
CA PHE A 157 19.02 4.50 1.78
C PHE A 157 19.92 5.74 1.55
N GLY A 158 19.86 6.71 2.47
CA GLY A 158 20.63 7.95 2.38
C GLY A 158 20.29 8.79 1.15
N GLY A 159 19.03 8.76 0.69
CA GLY A 159 18.55 9.52 -0.46
C GLY A 159 19.06 8.99 -1.82
N LYS A 160 19.68 7.80 -1.85
CA LYS A 160 20.20 7.20 -3.09
C LYS A 160 19.10 6.51 -3.88
N LYS A 161 19.08 6.73 -5.19
CA LYS A 161 18.29 5.93 -6.12
C LYS A 161 18.91 4.54 -6.29
N LEU A 162 18.15 3.51 -5.95
CA LEU A 162 18.48 2.11 -6.24
C LEU A 162 17.94 1.76 -7.63
N TRP A 163 18.83 1.52 -8.59
CA TRP A 163 18.47 0.95 -9.88
C TRP A 163 18.48 -0.57 -9.79
N ASN A 164 17.50 -1.25 -10.41
CA ASN A 164 17.36 -2.71 -10.40
C ASN A 164 17.25 -3.31 -8.99
N ALA A 165 16.51 -2.65 -8.10
CA ALA A 165 16.06 -3.30 -6.88
C ALA A 165 14.88 -4.21 -7.21
N SER A 166 15.04 -5.52 -6.98
CA SER A 166 14.03 -6.52 -7.35
C SER A 166 13.04 -6.81 -6.22
N VAL A 167 13.42 -6.53 -4.97
CA VAL A 167 12.60 -6.79 -3.79
C VAL A 167 12.82 -5.68 -2.76
N PHE A 168 11.71 -5.17 -2.24
CA PHE A 168 11.67 -4.22 -1.14
C PHE A 168 10.88 -4.82 0.03
N ASN A 169 11.36 -4.65 1.26
CA ASN A 169 10.64 -5.02 2.48
C ASN A 169 10.95 -4.02 3.60
N GLY A 170 10.05 -3.04 3.78
CA GLY A 170 10.24 -1.93 4.70
C GLY A 170 11.53 -1.17 4.39
N ASN A 171 12.44 -1.07 5.35
CA ASN A 171 13.72 -0.36 5.18
C ASN A 171 14.81 -1.19 4.48
N HIS A 172 14.49 -2.35 3.91
CA HIS A 172 15.43 -3.23 3.22
C HIS A 172 15.14 -3.31 1.73
N ALA A 173 16.20 -3.38 0.92
CA ALA A 173 16.10 -3.57 -0.53
C ALA A 173 17.22 -4.50 -1.02
N ILE A 174 16.88 -5.43 -1.90
CA ILE A 174 17.88 -6.20 -2.66
C ILE A 174 18.14 -5.45 -3.95
N ALA A 175 19.33 -4.85 -4.08
CA ALA A 175 19.71 -4.06 -5.25
C ALA A 175 21.06 -4.53 -5.81
N ARG A 176 21.19 -4.51 -7.14
CA ARG A 176 22.48 -4.71 -7.79
C ARG A 176 23.25 -3.39 -7.79
N LYS A 177 24.46 -3.39 -7.21
CA LYS A 177 25.40 -2.27 -7.34
C LYS A 177 25.82 -2.16 -8.80
N LYS A 178 25.60 -1.02 -9.44
CA LYS A 178 26.18 -0.75 -10.77
C LYS A 178 27.70 -0.68 -10.59
N MET A 179 28.43 -1.66 -11.14
CA MET A 179 29.88 -1.54 -11.26
C MET A 179 30.13 -0.45 -12.30
N THR A 180 30.71 0.67 -11.88
CA THR A 180 31.37 1.58 -12.83
C THR A 180 32.53 0.79 -13.41
N THR A 181 32.39 0.35 -14.66
CA THR A 181 33.52 -0.12 -15.45
C THR A 181 34.49 1.04 -15.56
N GLY A 182 35.55 1.02 -14.75
CA GLY A 182 36.71 1.85 -15.03
C GLY A 182 37.24 1.41 -16.39
N HIS A 183 37.22 2.31 -17.38
CA HIS A 183 38.13 2.19 -18.49
C HIS A 183 39.54 2.38 -17.91
N GLY A 184 40.16 1.27 -17.54
CA GLY A 184 41.61 1.18 -17.48
C GLY A 184 42.08 1.25 -18.92
N SER A 185 42.60 2.42 -19.29
CA SER A 185 43.45 2.57 -20.46
C SER A 185 44.67 1.66 -20.28
N PHE A 186 44.85 0.72 -21.20
CA PHE A 186 46.13 0.11 -21.51
C PHE A 186 46.58 0.65 -22.86
#